data_AF-A0A6J4NFQ3-F1
#
_entry.id   AF-A0A6J4NFQ3-F1
#
_cell.length_a   1.000
_cell.length_b   1.000
_cell.length_c   1.000
_cell.angle_alpha   90.00
_cell.angle_beta   90.00
_cell.angle_gamma   90.00
#
_symmetry.space_group_name_H-M   'P 1'
#
loop_
_entity.id
_entity.type
_entity.pdbx_description
1 polymer ?
#
loop_
_entity_poly.entity_id
_entity_poly.type
_entity_poly.pdbx_seq_one_letter_code
_entity_poly.pdbx_strand_id
1 'polypeptide(L)'
;TLFNGAFFAGLDDVEHKPHSFYIDRYPVGREATVAWPTVDLKFKNDTEYGVLIQTIHQPSSIGGTGAVTVRMWGTKIWNIESITGARYNYTSPDTRYLSGEDCVPNSGYGGFSIDVTRVFRKVGESEIDHTEELNTVYTPSDTVICQ
;
A
#
# COMPACT_ATOMS: atom_id res chain seq x y z
N THR A 1 0.82 -7.87 1.61
CA THR A 1 -0.53 -7.69 1.02
C THR A 1 -0.53 -8.21 -0.41
N LEU A 2 -1.70 -8.40 -1.03
CA LEU A 2 -1.79 -8.84 -2.43
C LEU A 2 -1.15 -7.83 -3.39
N PHE A 3 -1.43 -6.53 -3.22
CA PHE A 3 -0.79 -5.45 -3.97
C PHE A 3 0.74 -5.54 -3.94
N ASN A 4 1.34 -5.66 -2.75
CA ASN A 4 2.79 -5.78 -2.61
C ASN A 4 3.32 -7.06 -3.27
N GLY A 5 2.56 -8.16 -3.26
CA GLY A 5 2.91 -9.37 -3.98
C GLY A 5 2.99 -9.14 -5.49
N ALA A 6 1.95 -8.57 -6.09
CA ALA A 6 1.92 -8.23 -7.51
C ALA A 6 3.01 -7.21 -7.90
N PHE A 7 3.21 -6.18 -7.06
CA PHE A 7 4.26 -5.17 -7.19
C PHE A 7 5.66 -5.82 -7.30
N PHE A 8 6.02 -6.70 -6.36
CA PHE A 8 7.36 -7.33 -6.41
C PHE A 8 7.46 -8.48 -7.41
N ALA A 9 6.34 -9.04 -7.88
CA ALA A 9 6.32 -9.99 -8.98
C ALA A 9 6.54 -9.32 -10.35
N GLY A 10 6.56 -7.99 -10.41
CA GLY A 10 6.75 -7.26 -11.68
C GLY A 10 5.51 -7.27 -12.57
N LEU A 11 4.32 -7.50 -12.01
CA LEU A 11 3.06 -7.45 -12.75
C LEU A 11 2.60 -6.02 -12.99
N ASP A 12 1.87 -5.81 -14.08
CA ASP A 12 1.25 -4.54 -14.47
C ASP A 12 0.15 -4.16 -13.47
N ASP A 13 0.24 -2.95 -12.92
CA ASP A 13 -0.70 -2.40 -11.94
C ASP A 13 -1.78 -1.60 -12.68
N VAL A 14 -2.93 -2.24 -12.90
CA VAL A 14 -4.03 -1.71 -13.72
C VAL A 14 -4.90 -0.73 -12.92
N GLU A 15 -5.14 -1.06 -11.65
CA GLU A 15 -5.96 -0.24 -10.76
C GLU A 15 -5.55 -0.53 -9.31
N HIS A 16 -5.20 0.52 -8.58
CA HIS A 16 -5.23 0.50 -7.14
C HIS A 16 -5.52 1.91 -6.62
N LYS A 17 -5.89 2.00 -5.35
CA LYS A 17 -6.03 3.27 -4.64
C LYS A 17 -5.43 3.13 -3.24
N PRO A 18 -4.49 4.00 -2.82
CA PRO A 18 -4.01 3.99 -1.45
C PRO A 18 -5.09 4.50 -0.48
N HIS A 19 -4.92 4.22 0.82
CA HIS A 19 -5.76 4.84 1.84
C HIS A 19 -5.56 6.36 1.84
N SER A 20 -6.62 7.11 2.17
CA SER A 20 -6.52 8.57 2.32
C SER A 20 -5.68 8.98 3.53
N PHE A 21 -5.66 8.17 4.59
CA PHE A 21 -4.83 8.39 5.78
C PHE A 21 -3.69 7.39 5.80
N TYR A 22 -2.54 7.81 6.32
CA TYR A 22 -1.42 6.90 6.52
C TYR A 22 -1.73 5.93 7.66
N ILE A 23 -1.62 4.63 7.38
CA ILE A 23 -1.75 3.56 8.37
C ILE A 23 -0.41 2.83 8.46
N ASP A 24 0.23 2.91 9.62
CA ASP A 24 1.60 2.44 9.87
C ASP A 24 1.85 0.95 9.60
N ARG A 25 0.80 0.12 9.65
CA ARG A 25 0.88 -1.31 9.32
C ARG A 25 1.26 -1.61 7.87
N TYR A 26 1.20 -0.62 6.98
CA TYR A 26 1.57 -0.76 5.58
C TYR A 26 2.90 -0.06 5.28
N PRO A 27 3.72 -0.59 4.34
CA PRO A 27 4.84 0.16 3.82
C PRO A 27 4.36 1.50 3.25
N VAL A 28 5.01 2.58 3.67
CA VAL A 28 4.61 3.94 3.31
C VAL A 28 4.61 4.13 1.78
N GLY A 29 3.52 4.69 1.24
CA GLY A 29 3.34 4.90 -0.20
C GLY A 29 3.11 3.61 -1.01
N ARG A 30 3.00 2.44 -0.37
CA ARG A 30 2.83 1.15 -1.07
C ARG A 30 1.74 0.30 -0.44
N GLU A 31 0.51 0.77 -0.63
CA GLU A 31 -0.70 0.16 -0.10
C GLU A 31 -1.88 0.26 -1.07
N ALA A 32 -2.93 -0.51 -0.78
CA ALA A 32 -4.17 -0.49 -1.55
C ALA A 32 -5.37 -0.67 -0.62
N THR A 33 -6.41 0.12 -0.85
CA THR A 33 -7.75 0.01 -0.27
C THR A 33 -8.65 -0.75 -1.25
N VAL A 34 -9.57 -1.54 -0.72
CA VAL A 34 -10.65 -2.17 -1.50
C VAL A 34 -11.97 -1.80 -0.85
N ALA A 35 -12.91 -1.29 -1.64
CA ALA A 35 -14.26 -0.94 -1.23
C ALA A 35 -15.22 -1.28 -2.38
N TRP A 36 -15.69 -2.53 -2.39
CA TRP A 36 -16.58 -3.03 -3.43
C TRP A 36 -17.91 -2.25 -3.46
N PRO A 37 -18.41 -1.84 -4.64
CA PRO A 37 -17.87 -2.06 -5.99
C PRO A 37 -17.01 -0.90 -6.54
N THR A 38 -16.69 0.11 -5.72
CA THR A 38 -16.16 1.42 -6.18
C THR A 38 -14.65 1.57 -6.16
N VAL A 39 -13.95 0.78 -5.35
CA VAL A 39 -12.48 0.80 -5.24
C VAL A 39 -12.01 -0.64 -5.28
N ASP A 40 -11.17 -0.97 -6.25
CA ASP A 40 -10.68 -2.33 -6.46
C ASP A 40 -9.15 -2.36 -6.52
N LEU A 41 -8.60 -3.58 -6.51
CA LEU A 41 -7.21 -3.85 -6.85
C LEU A 41 -7.18 -4.76 -8.08
N LYS A 42 -6.70 -4.23 -9.20
CA LYS A 42 -6.53 -4.97 -10.45
C LYS A 42 -5.09 -4.92 -10.88
N PHE A 43 -4.53 -6.09 -11.18
CA PHE A 43 -3.23 -6.23 -11.80
C PHE A 43 -3.36 -7.20 -12.96
N LYS A 44 -2.48 -7.06 -13.95
CA LYS A 44 -2.47 -7.88 -15.14
C LYS A 44 -1.19 -8.71 -15.18
N ASN A 45 -1.34 -10.00 -15.46
CA ASN A 45 -0.22 -10.82 -15.88
C ASN A 45 -0.01 -10.60 -17.38
N ASP A 46 0.96 -9.77 -17.70
CA ASP A 46 1.41 -9.43 -19.04
C ASP A 46 2.58 -10.32 -19.53
N THR A 47 2.93 -11.34 -18.74
CA THR A 47 3.98 -12.31 -19.06
C THR A 47 3.43 -13.52 -19.83
N GLU A 48 4.31 -14.27 -20.50
CA GLU A 48 3.97 -15.55 -21.15
C GLU A 48 3.79 -16.72 -20.17
N TYR A 49 4.04 -16.50 -18.87
CA TYR A 49 4.07 -17.54 -17.85
C TYR A 49 2.84 -17.47 -16.94
N GLY A 50 2.43 -18.63 -16.42
CA GLY A 50 1.41 -18.69 -15.38
C GLY A 50 1.91 -18.10 -14.05
N VAL A 51 1.01 -17.46 -13.31
CA VAL A 51 1.26 -16.97 -11.96
C VAL A 51 0.33 -17.69 -10.98
N LEU A 52 0.89 -18.41 -10.02
CA LEU A 52 0.16 -18.98 -8.89
C LEU A 52 0.26 -18.03 -7.69
N ILE A 53 -0.89 -17.59 -7.21
CA ILE A 53 -1.00 -16.74 -6.02
C ILE A 53 -1.33 -17.62 -4.82
N GLN A 54 -0.44 -17.63 -3.84
CA GLN A 54 -0.64 -18.37 -2.59
C GLN A 54 -0.81 -17.38 -1.45
N THR A 55 -1.94 -17.48 -0.74
CA THR A 55 -2.20 -16.70 0.48
C THR A 55 -2.10 -17.60 1.69
N ILE A 56 -1.28 -17.22 2.66
CA ILE A 56 -1.06 -17.95 3.91
C ILE A 56 -1.58 -17.06 5.03
N HIS A 57 -2.60 -17.53 5.75
CA HIS A 57 -3.17 -16.86 6.90
C HIS A 57 -2.66 -17.52 8.18
N GLN A 58 -2.10 -16.71 9.07
CA GLN A 58 -1.71 -17.09 10.42
C GLN A 58 -2.63 -16.31 11.38
N PRO A 59 -3.61 -16.96 12.01
CA PRO A 59 -4.54 -16.28 12.89
C PRO A 59 -3.82 -15.68 14.09
N SER A 60 -4.33 -14.56 14.57
CA SER A 60 -3.85 -13.98 15.83
C SER A 60 -4.23 -14.85 17.03
N SER A 61 -3.43 -14.80 18.09
CA SER A 61 -3.79 -15.28 19.42
C SER A 61 -4.31 -14.12 20.29
N ILE A 62 -4.89 -14.44 21.46
CA ILE A 62 -5.27 -13.42 22.44
C ILE A 62 -4.02 -12.62 22.83
N GLY A 63 -4.04 -11.30 22.59
CA GLY A 63 -2.91 -10.40 22.83
C GLY A 63 -1.77 -10.49 21.81
N GLY A 64 -1.95 -11.26 20.72
CA GLY A 64 -0.97 -11.42 19.66
C GLY A 64 -1.27 -10.63 18.40
N THR A 65 -0.43 -10.83 17.39
CA THR A 65 -0.60 -10.30 16.03
C THR A 65 -0.73 -11.46 15.05
N GLY A 66 -1.79 -11.46 14.25
CA GLY A 66 -1.93 -12.37 13.12
C GLY A 66 -1.16 -11.87 11.90
N ALA A 67 -0.97 -12.74 10.91
CA ALA A 67 -0.28 -12.37 9.67
C ALA A 67 -0.99 -12.93 8.45
N VAL A 68 -0.92 -12.18 7.35
CA VAL A 68 -1.29 -12.65 6.02
C VAL A 68 -0.10 -12.47 5.11
N THR A 69 0.45 -13.59 4.65
CA THR A 69 1.55 -13.61 3.67
C THR A 69 0.99 -13.94 2.30
N VAL A 70 1.34 -13.14 1.29
CA VAL A 70 1.04 -13.45 -0.11
C VAL A 70 2.34 -13.80 -0.81
N ARG A 71 2.36 -14.93 -1.51
CA ARG A 71 3.47 -15.40 -2.34
C ARG A 71 3.00 -15.47 -3.79
N MET A 72 3.85 -14.97 -4.68
CA MET A 72 3.65 -15.05 -6.13
C MET A 72 4.65 -16.07 -6.67
N TRP A 73 4.16 -17.12 -7.30
CA TRP A 73 4.96 -18.17 -7.91
C TRP A 73 4.82 -18.11 -9.43
N GLY A 74 5.92 -18.24 -10.16
CA GLY A 74 5.94 -18.22 -11.62
C GLY A 74 7.38 -18.18 -12.13
N THR A 75 7.55 -18.02 -13.44
CA THR A 75 8.87 -17.76 -14.03
C THR A 75 9.24 -16.30 -13.80
N LYS A 76 10.38 -16.06 -13.14
CA LYS A 76 10.83 -14.71 -12.83
C LYS A 76 11.43 -14.06 -14.08
N ILE A 77 10.82 -12.96 -14.55
CA ILE A 77 11.33 -12.14 -15.67
C ILE A 77 11.97 -10.82 -15.20
N TRP A 78 11.53 -10.30 -14.05
CA TRP A 78 11.98 -9.02 -13.51
C TRP A 78 12.64 -9.18 -12.13
N ASN A 79 13.71 -8.42 -11.90
CA ASN A 79 14.23 -8.06 -10.60
C ASN A 79 13.66 -6.67 -10.24
N ILE A 80 12.71 -6.65 -9.32
CA ILE A 80 12.06 -5.42 -8.87
C ILE A 80 12.76 -4.88 -7.62
N GLU A 81 13.13 -3.62 -7.67
CA GLU A 81 13.59 -2.84 -6.52
C GLU A 81 12.58 -1.72 -6.21
N SER A 82 12.40 -1.41 -4.93
CA SER A 82 11.51 -0.35 -4.47
C SER A 82 12.34 0.70 -3.75
N ILE A 83 12.34 1.92 -4.27
CA ILE A 83 13.01 3.08 -3.68
C ILE A 83 11.92 3.98 -3.11
N THR A 84 11.92 4.17 -1.80
CA THR A 84 10.98 5.05 -1.11
C THR A 84 11.62 6.40 -0.87
N GLY A 85 11.01 7.47 -1.37
CA GLY A 85 11.45 8.84 -1.17
C GLY A 85 11.25 9.34 0.26
N ALA A 86 11.76 10.55 0.53
CA ALA A 86 11.45 11.26 1.76
C ALA A 86 9.99 11.73 1.75
N ARG A 87 9.35 11.81 2.92
CA ARG A 87 8.04 12.44 3.07
C ARG A 87 8.15 13.95 2.87
N TYR A 88 7.21 14.54 2.15
CA TYR A 88 7.16 15.97 1.85
C TYR A 88 5.72 16.51 1.88
N ASN A 89 5.52 17.81 1.65
CA ASN A 89 4.19 18.46 1.68
C ASN A 89 3.37 18.12 2.94
N TYR A 90 3.98 18.28 4.11
CA TYR A 90 3.32 17.99 5.38
C TYR A 90 2.13 18.93 5.62
N THR A 91 1.06 18.36 6.15
CA THR A 91 -0.16 19.09 6.52
C THR A 91 -0.53 18.78 7.96
N SER A 92 -1.01 19.79 8.70
CA SER A 92 -1.43 19.63 10.09
C SER A 92 -2.88 19.14 10.18
N PRO A 93 -3.23 18.36 11.22
CA PRO A 93 -4.61 18.02 11.50
C PRO A 93 -5.37 19.18 12.13
N ASP A 94 -6.68 19.24 11.89
CA ASP A 94 -7.58 20.14 12.60
C ASP A 94 -8.09 19.49 13.90
N THR A 95 -8.75 20.29 14.75
CA THR A 95 -9.47 19.81 15.93
C THR A 95 -10.97 19.94 15.70
N ARG A 96 -11.68 18.82 15.85
CA ARG A 96 -13.14 18.73 15.77
C ARG A 96 -13.72 18.45 17.14
N TYR A 97 -14.77 19.18 17.49
CA TYR A 97 -15.57 18.97 18.68
C TYR A 97 -16.89 18.32 18.25
N LEU A 98 -17.14 17.10 18.71
CA LEU A 98 -18.34 16.34 18.39
C LEU A 98 -19.08 15.95 19.67
N SER A 99 -20.39 15.79 19.57
CA SER A 99 -21.27 15.37 20.65
C SER A 99 -22.18 14.25 20.17
N GLY A 100 -22.65 13.41 21.10
CA GLY A 100 -23.53 12.27 20.81
C GLY A 100 -22.89 10.92 21.16
N GLU A 101 -23.73 9.89 21.26
CA GLU A 101 -23.31 8.54 21.66
C GLU A 101 -22.32 7.88 20.67
N ASP A 102 -22.35 8.30 19.39
CA ASP A 102 -21.47 7.81 18.34
C ASP A 102 -20.14 8.58 18.23
N CYS A 103 -19.83 9.49 19.18
CA CYS A 103 -18.56 10.19 19.16
C CYS A 103 -17.41 9.25 19.52
N VAL A 104 -16.48 9.06 18.57
CA VAL A 104 -15.25 8.29 18.78
C VAL A 104 -14.08 9.26 18.87
N PRO A 105 -13.42 9.40 20.04
CA PRO A 105 -12.28 10.30 20.17
C PRO A 105 -11.10 9.78 19.35
N ASN A 106 -10.32 10.71 18.80
CA ASN A 106 -9.13 10.42 18.00
C ASN A 106 -8.03 11.44 18.31
N SER A 107 -6.79 10.98 18.42
CA SER A 107 -5.63 11.88 18.42
C SER A 107 -5.19 12.09 16.98
N GLY A 108 -5.29 13.32 16.49
CA GLY A 108 -4.96 13.62 15.11
C GLY A 108 -3.47 13.47 14.80
N TYR A 109 -3.17 13.27 13.52
CA TYR A 109 -1.81 13.21 13.00
C TYR A 109 -1.74 13.85 11.61
N GLY A 110 -0.59 14.43 11.31
CA GLY A 110 -0.39 15.17 10.07
C GLY A 110 -0.37 14.28 8.82
N GLY A 111 -0.81 14.86 7.71
CA GLY A 111 -0.70 14.29 6.38
C GLY A 111 0.64 14.61 5.73
N PHE A 112 0.93 13.95 4.62
CA PHE A 112 2.14 14.17 3.81
C PHE A 112 1.97 13.52 2.44
N SER A 113 2.80 13.93 1.48
CA SER A 113 2.99 13.25 0.20
C SER A 113 4.27 12.41 0.22
N ILE A 114 4.29 11.34 -0.57
CA ILE A 114 5.45 10.48 -0.73
C ILE A 114 5.46 9.86 -2.13
N ASP A 115 6.65 9.68 -2.67
CA ASP A 115 6.87 8.99 -3.93
C ASP A 115 7.60 7.66 -3.69
N VAL A 116 7.15 6.62 -4.40
CA VAL A 116 7.81 5.30 -4.44
C VAL A 116 8.17 5.00 -5.88
N THR A 117 9.46 4.85 -6.15
CA THR A 117 9.95 4.41 -7.46
C THR A 117 10.09 2.88 -7.47
N ARG A 118 9.45 2.24 -8.43
CA ARG A 118 9.62 0.81 -8.74
C ARG A 118 10.59 0.69 -9.90
N VAL A 119 11.73 0.05 -9.67
CA VAL A 119 12.79 -0.10 -10.66
C VAL A 119 12.77 -1.51 -11.22
N PHE A 120 12.75 -1.62 -12.56
CA PHE A 120 12.72 -2.88 -13.28
C PHE A 120 14.07 -3.19 -13.91
N ARG A 121 14.57 -4.39 -13.66
CA ARG A 121 15.73 -4.97 -14.35
C ARG A 121 15.37 -6.36 -14.83
N LYS A 122 15.74 -6.73 -16.06
CA LYS A 122 15.53 -8.11 -16.51
C LYS A 122 16.40 -9.08 -15.71
N VAL A 123 15.91 -10.29 -15.51
CA VAL A 123 16.71 -11.32 -14.82
C VAL A 123 17.96 -11.63 -15.64
N GLY A 124 19.12 -11.55 -15.00
CA GLY A 124 20.42 -11.73 -15.65
C GLY A 124 21.04 -10.44 -16.19
N GLU A 125 20.33 -9.32 -16.14
CA GLU A 125 20.81 -8.01 -16.58
C GLU A 125 21.01 -7.07 -15.38
N SER A 126 22.06 -6.25 -15.44
CA SER A 126 22.36 -5.21 -14.43
C SER A 126 21.69 -3.87 -14.75
N GLU A 127 21.40 -3.62 -16.02
CA GLU A 127 20.85 -2.36 -16.49
C GLU A 127 19.39 -2.19 -16.07
N ILE A 128 19.02 -0.94 -15.82
CA ILE A 128 17.62 -0.55 -15.59
C ILE A 128 16.93 -0.57 -16.95
N ASP A 129 15.86 -1.36 -17.05
CA ASP A 129 15.01 -1.40 -18.24
C ASP A 129 14.06 -0.20 -18.23
N HIS A 130 13.32 -0.02 -17.13
CA HIS A 130 12.48 1.14 -16.90
C HIS A 130 12.16 1.33 -15.41
N THR A 131 11.45 2.42 -15.10
CA THR A 131 10.97 2.74 -13.75
C THR A 131 9.51 3.17 -13.79
N GLU A 132 8.77 2.84 -12.74
CA GLU A 132 7.43 3.39 -12.48
C GLU A 132 7.49 4.24 -11.21
N GLU A 133 6.75 5.35 -11.17
CA GLU A 133 6.63 6.19 -9.98
C GLU A 133 5.20 6.16 -9.46
N LEU A 134 5.07 5.86 -8.17
CA LEU A 134 3.83 5.90 -7.42
C LEU A 134 3.83 7.11 -6.50
N ASN A 135 3.00 8.10 -6.80
CA ASN A 135 2.73 9.20 -5.91
C ASN A 135 1.55 8.86 -4.99
N THR A 136 1.72 9.03 -3.68
CA THR A 136 0.64 8.90 -2.70
C THR A 136 0.53 10.16 -1.86
N VAL A 137 -0.69 10.68 -1.75
CA VAL A 137 -1.02 11.82 -0.89
C VAL A 137 -1.87 11.33 0.28
N TYR A 138 -1.33 11.48 1.49
CA TYR A 138 -2.05 11.23 2.73
C TYR A 138 -2.60 12.55 3.29
N THR A 139 -3.92 12.60 3.50
CA THR A 139 -4.58 13.69 4.20
C THR A 139 -4.33 13.59 5.71
N PRO A 140 -4.30 14.72 6.44
CA PRO A 140 -4.19 14.67 7.89
C PRO A 140 -5.44 14.06 8.50
N SER A 141 -5.27 13.33 9.61
CA SER A 141 -6.36 12.79 10.41
C SER A 141 -6.62 13.74 11.57
N ASP A 142 -7.84 14.26 11.69
CA ASP A 142 -8.17 15.30 12.67
C ASP A 142 -8.23 14.76 14.10
N THR A 143 -7.92 15.62 15.07
CA THR A 143 -8.18 15.35 16.49
C THR A 143 -9.68 15.46 16.73
N VAL A 144 -10.28 14.46 17.36
CA VAL A 144 -11.70 14.47 17.73
C VAL A 144 -11.81 14.49 19.25
N ILE A 145 -12.43 15.56 19.77
CA ILE A 145 -12.76 15.72 21.19
C ILE A 145 -14.25 15.51 21.35
N CYS A 146 -14.62 14.51 22.16
CA CYS A 146 -16.01 14.21 22.51
C CYS A 146 -16.42 14.98 23.76
N GLN A 147 -17.55 15.68 23.69
CA GLN A 147 -18.11 16.48 24.79
C GLN A 147 -19.63 16.31 24.90
#